data_AF-A0A9D7HA78-F1
#
_entry.id   AF-A0A9D7HA78-F1
#
_cell.length_a   1.000
_cell.length_b   1.000
_cell.length_c   1.000
_cell.angle_alpha   90.00
_cell.angle_beta   90.00
_cell.angle_gamma   90.00
#
_symmetry.space_group_name_H-M   'P 1'
#
loop_
_entity.id
_entity.type
_entity.pdbx_description
1 polymer ?
#
loop_
_entity_poly.entity_id
_entity_poly.type
_entity_poly.pdbx_seq_one_letter_code
_entity_poly.pdbx_strand_id
1 'polypeptide(L)'
;MIGLDNVPTINLNILPALDTVVNNLQVGANSTLTSFAGLNAIEYIGGWLLFDDCEDLVTITNAFQSVDTCGKLWIDQNDVLTDISAFDRSMGIGNLQVTNNPLLSYCHVQAICERVVAPILPNPAIYGNATGCDTEFEVYDLCTLNTAVPDASSASITVFPNPAQDLLRIEGLSGTRIALLCTADGRPVSRTRIDGGVLDISQLPAGMYALRLEGEPTYAPTIFVKQ
;
A
#
# COMPACT_ATOMS: atom_id res chain seq x y z
N MET A 1 2.19 19.54 -18.71
CA MET A 1 1.13 19.13 -17.75
C MET A 1 -0.16 19.10 -18.54
N ILE A 2 -0.89 18.00 -18.46
CA ILE A 2 -2.24 17.85 -19.00
C ILE A 2 -3.16 17.88 -17.78
N GLY A 3 -3.81 19.02 -17.55
CA GLY A 3 -4.81 19.17 -16.49
C GLY A 3 -6.19 19.13 -17.12
N LEU A 4 -7.04 18.28 -16.58
CA LEU A 4 -8.40 18.05 -17.07
C LEU A 4 -9.42 18.58 -16.05
N ASP A 5 -9.13 19.68 -15.37
CA ASP A 5 -9.89 20.12 -14.19
C ASP A 5 -11.11 21.00 -14.52
N ASN A 6 -12.22 20.83 -13.77
CA ASN A 6 -13.44 21.65 -13.89
C ASN A 6 -14.08 21.65 -15.29
N VAL A 7 -14.04 20.52 -16.00
CA VAL A 7 -14.61 20.40 -17.34
C VAL A 7 -16.00 19.74 -17.26
N PRO A 8 -17.10 20.51 -17.43
CA PRO A 8 -18.47 20.03 -17.21
C PRO A 8 -18.94 18.93 -18.16
N THR A 9 -18.20 18.70 -19.25
CA THR A 9 -18.31 17.51 -20.10
C THR A 9 -16.95 17.27 -20.72
N ILE A 10 -16.25 16.23 -20.30
CA ILE A 10 -14.93 15.91 -20.86
C ILE A 10 -15.04 14.68 -21.76
N ASN A 11 -14.77 14.88 -23.05
CA ASN A 11 -14.66 13.79 -24.01
C ASN A 11 -13.19 13.52 -24.28
N LEU A 12 -12.64 12.50 -23.63
CA LEU A 12 -11.22 12.16 -23.76
C LEU A 12 -10.87 11.57 -25.14
N ASN A 13 -11.86 11.13 -25.91
CA ASN A 13 -11.63 10.58 -27.27
C ASN A 13 -11.14 11.64 -28.27
N ILE A 14 -11.14 12.92 -27.89
CA ILE A 14 -10.62 14.02 -28.71
C ILE A 14 -9.11 14.23 -28.52
N LEU A 15 -8.51 13.62 -27.48
CA LEU A 15 -7.07 13.70 -27.28
C LEU A 15 -6.41 12.99 -28.47
N PRO A 16 -5.42 13.62 -29.15
CA PRO A 16 -4.62 12.90 -30.13
C PRO A 16 -4.03 11.66 -29.45
N ALA A 17 -3.82 10.57 -30.21
CA ALA A 17 -3.24 9.34 -29.69
C ALA A 17 -1.91 9.64 -29.01
N LEU A 18 -1.97 9.87 -27.70
CA LEU A 18 -0.87 10.35 -26.89
C LEU A 18 -0.27 9.12 -26.24
N ASP A 19 0.92 8.73 -26.70
CA ASP A 19 1.69 7.63 -26.12
C ASP A 19 2.44 8.07 -24.84
N THR A 20 2.81 9.34 -24.76
CA THR A 20 3.75 9.83 -23.74
C THR A 20 3.24 11.10 -23.07
N VAL A 21 3.11 11.04 -21.74
CA VAL A 21 2.96 12.21 -20.87
C VAL A 21 4.27 12.41 -20.10
N VAL A 22 5.16 13.24 -20.61
CA VAL A 22 6.49 13.46 -19.99
C VAL A 22 6.39 14.01 -18.56
N ASN A 23 5.39 14.86 -18.31
CA ASN A 23 5.18 15.49 -17.00
C ASN A 23 3.93 14.89 -16.33
N ASN A 24 2.99 15.74 -15.97
CA ASN A 24 1.84 15.39 -15.15
C ASN A 24 0.57 15.20 -16.00
N LEU A 25 -0.23 14.21 -15.65
CA LEU A 25 -1.63 14.05 -16.05
C LEU A 25 -2.49 14.19 -14.79
N GLN A 26 -3.42 15.13 -14.80
CA GLN A 26 -4.33 15.38 -13.69
C GLN A 26 -5.77 15.33 -14.18
N VAL A 27 -6.59 14.61 -13.42
CA VAL A 27 -8.02 14.49 -13.56
C VAL A 27 -8.63 14.90 -12.22
N GLY A 28 -9.18 16.10 -12.13
CA GLY A 28 -9.84 16.53 -10.90
C GLY A 28 -11.06 17.42 -11.10
N ALA A 29 -11.88 17.58 -10.07
CA ALA A 29 -13.05 18.46 -10.08
C ALA A 29 -13.99 18.27 -11.30
N ASN A 30 -14.22 17.02 -11.71
CA ASN A 30 -15.13 16.71 -12.82
C ASN A 30 -16.32 15.87 -12.33
N SER A 31 -17.48 16.49 -12.21
CA SER A 31 -18.76 15.86 -11.83
C SER A 31 -19.40 15.00 -12.93
N THR A 32 -18.84 14.97 -14.15
CA THR A 32 -19.46 14.24 -15.27
C THR A 32 -18.55 13.22 -15.94
N LEU A 33 -17.33 13.02 -15.42
CA LEU A 33 -16.37 12.11 -16.05
C LEU A 33 -16.73 10.66 -15.71
N THR A 34 -17.31 9.95 -16.68
CA THR A 34 -17.71 8.54 -16.52
C THR A 34 -16.85 7.56 -17.33
N SER A 35 -15.91 8.05 -18.14
CA SER A 35 -15.12 7.19 -19.04
C SER A 35 -13.73 7.76 -19.33
N PHE A 36 -12.74 6.85 -19.34
CA PHE A 36 -11.34 7.13 -19.64
C PHE A 36 -10.88 6.62 -21.02
N ALA A 37 -11.80 6.26 -21.90
CA ALA A 37 -11.50 5.55 -23.15
C ALA A 37 -10.43 6.22 -24.04
N GLY A 38 -10.30 7.56 -23.98
CA GLY A 38 -9.29 8.32 -24.71
C GLY A 38 -7.87 8.33 -24.11
N LEU A 39 -7.68 7.77 -22.92
CA LEU A 39 -6.37 7.70 -22.24
C LEU A 39 -5.67 6.35 -22.42
N ASN A 40 -6.31 5.42 -23.14
CA ASN A 40 -5.81 4.05 -23.30
C ASN A 40 -4.59 3.94 -24.23
N ALA A 41 -4.29 4.99 -25.01
CA ALA A 41 -3.09 5.05 -25.84
C ALA A 41 -1.82 5.44 -25.06
N ILE A 42 -1.96 5.95 -23.83
CA ILE A 42 -0.80 6.39 -23.03
C ILE A 42 -0.03 5.15 -22.57
N GLU A 43 1.28 5.15 -22.86
CA GLU A 43 2.25 4.13 -22.49
C GLU A 43 3.15 4.60 -21.32
N TYR A 44 3.44 5.89 -21.24
CA TYR A 44 4.36 6.44 -20.25
C TYR A 44 3.85 7.73 -19.60
N ILE A 45 3.91 7.79 -18.26
CA ILE A 45 3.67 9.00 -17.47
C ILE A 45 4.90 9.27 -16.59
N GLY A 46 5.70 10.28 -16.95
CA GLY A 46 6.96 10.57 -16.25
C GLY A 46 6.79 11.28 -14.90
N GLY A 47 5.74 12.09 -14.76
CA GLY A 47 5.40 12.81 -13.54
C GLY A 47 4.34 12.07 -12.72
N TRP A 48 3.33 12.82 -12.25
CA TRP A 48 2.20 12.24 -11.55
C TRP A 48 1.01 11.96 -12.47
N LEU A 49 0.28 10.90 -12.17
CA LEU A 49 -1.11 10.66 -12.52
C LEU A 49 -1.94 10.96 -11.27
N LEU A 50 -2.78 11.99 -11.33
CA LEU A 50 -3.58 12.45 -10.20
C LEU A 50 -5.08 12.33 -10.50
N PHE A 51 -5.81 11.70 -9.58
CA PHE A 51 -7.26 11.74 -9.44
C PHE A 51 -7.59 12.45 -8.13
N ASP A 52 -8.19 13.63 -8.20
CA ASP A 52 -8.47 14.46 -7.03
C ASP A 52 -9.85 15.10 -7.10
N ASP A 53 -10.62 15.04 -6.02
CA ASP A 53 -11.90 15.76 -5.89
C ASP A 53 -12.88 15.49 -7.05
N CYS A 54 -13.03 14.24 -7.47
CA CYS A 54 -14.02 13.86 -8.49
C CYS A 54 -15.30 13.35 -7.82
N GLU A 55 -16.18 14.28 -7.42
CA GLU A 55 -17.41 14.03 -6.62
C GLU A 55 -18.34 12.93 -7.17
N ASP A 56 -18.37 12.71 -8.49
CA ASP A 56 -19.25 11.72 -9.15
C ASP A 56 -18.49 10.50 -9.70
N LEU A 57 -17.18 10.39 -9.46
CA LEU A 57 -16.35 9.30 -9.97
C LEU A 57 -16.51 8.04 -9.14
N VAL A 58 -17.50 7.21 -9.48
CA VAL A 58 -17.77 5.95 -8.75
C VAL A 58 -16.69 4.90 -8.97
N THR A 59 -16.13 4.81 -10.18
CA THR A 59 -15.14 3.78 -10.52
C THR A 59 -14.10 4.29 -11.52
N ILE A 60 -12.86 3.83 -11.41
CA ILE A 60 -11.85 3.96 -12.46
C ILE A 60 -11.72 2.59 -13.14
N THR A 61 -12.36 2.41 -14.29
CA THR A 61 -12.35 1.17 -15.06
C THR A 61 -11.95 1.43 -16.51
N ASN A 62 -11.40 0.40 -17.19
CA ASN A 62 -11.07 0.43 -18.61
C ASN A 62 -10.20 1.63 -19.05
N ALA A 63 -9.35 2.11 -18.13
CA ALA A 63 -8.41 3.22 -18.30
C ALA A 63 -6.96 2.68 -18.32
N PHE A 64 -6.02 3.46 -18.86
CA PHE A 64 -4.57 3.22 -18.77
C PHE A 64 -4.12 1.82 -19.19
N GLN A 65 -4.84 1.21 -20.14
CA GLN A 65 -4.61 -0.16 -20.60
C GLN A 65 -3.29 -0.36 -21.35
N SER A 66 -2.53 0.70 -21.63
CA SER A 66 -1.21 0.61 -22.24
C SER A 66 -0.10 1.20 -21.35
N VAL A 67 -0.44 1.78 -20.19
CA VAL A 67 0.57 2.44 -19.35
C VAL A 67 1.45 1.37 -18.70
N ASP A 68 2.74 1.42 -19.02
CA ASP A 68 3.76 0.52 -18.46
C ASP A 68 4.43 1.13 -17.24
N THR A 69 4.56 2.46 -17.18
CA THR A 69 5.23 3.15 -16.07
C THR A 69 4.57 4.49 -15.76
N CYS A 70 4.40 4.74 -14.46
CA CYS A 70 3.92 5.98 -13.89
C CYS A 70 4.88 6.44 -12.77
N GLY A 71 5.38 7.68 -12.87
CA GLY A 71 6.25 8.25 -11.85
C GLY A 71 5.59 8.29 -10.46
N LYS A 72 4.36 8.81 -10.38
CA LYS A 72 3.55 8.80 -9.16
C LYS A 72 2.09 8.57 -9.48
N LEU A 73 1.41 7.70 -8.72
CA LEU A 73 -0.03 7.52 -8.79
C LEU A 73 -0.68 8.07 -7.52
N TRP A 74 -1.49 9.10 -7.67
CA TRP A 74 -2.21 9.77 -6.58
C TRP A 74 -3.72 9.69 -6.82
N ILE A 75 -4.44 9.15 -5.84
CA ILE A 75 -5.89 9.02 -5.83
C ILE A 75 -6.36 9.58 -4.49
N ASP A 76 -6.87 10.81 -4.49
CA ASP A 76 -7.21 11.56 -3.29
C ASP A 76 -8.63 12.14 -3.34
N GLN A 77 -9.31 12.18 -2.19
CA GLN A 77 -10.58 12.92 -2.03
C GLN A 77 -11.68 12.57 -3.06
N ASN A 78 -11.85 11.29 -3.42
CA ASN A 78 -12.96 10.85 -4.27
C ASN A 78 -14.03 10.15 -3.40
N ASP A 79 -14.99 10.94 -2.91
CA ASP A 79 -15.97 10.52 -1.89
C ASP A 79 -16.83 9.32 -2.29
N VAL A 80 -17.13 9.17 -3.58
CA VAL A 80 -17.99 8.08 -4.10
C VAL A 80 -17.22 6.95 -4.78
N LEU A 81 -15.89 7.05 -4.87
CA LEU A 81 -15.06 6.07 -5.56
C LEU A 81 -15.02 4.75 -4.78
N THR A 82 -15.44 3.65 -5.41
CA THR A 82 -15.47 2.33 -4.79
C THR A 82 -14.43 1.36 -5.34
N ASP A 83 -13.94 1.60 -6.56
CA ASP A 83 -13.21 0.64 -7.37
C ASP A 83 -12.14 1.30 -8.26
N ILE A 84 -10.92 0.75 -8.22
CA ILE A 84 -9.79 1.17 -9.08
C ILE A 84 -9.24 0.02 -9.95
N SER A 85 -10.12 -0.87 -10.40
CA SER A 85 -9.79 -2.03 -11.26
C SER A 85 -9.10 -1.68 -12.58
N ALA A 86 -9.09 -0.42 -13.01
CA ALA A 86 -8.26 0.03 -14.13
C ALA A 86 -6.76 -0.27 -13.93
N PHE A 87 -6.29 -0.41 -12.69
CA PHE A 87 -4.89 -0.75 -12.38
C PHE A 87 -4.68 -2.24 -12.09
N ASP A 88 -5.62 -3.12 -12.47
CA ASP A 88 -5.48 -4.57 -12.35
C ASP A 88 -4.64 -5.18 -13.48
N ARG A 89 -3.42 -4.68 -13.59
CA ARG A 89 -2.37 -5.07 -14.52
C ARG A 89 -1.01 -4.68 -13.93
N SER A 90 0.07 -5.20 -14.49
CA SER A 90 1.40 -4.69 -14.14
C SER A 90 1.57 -3.25 -14.62
N MET A 91 2.09 -2.40 -13.73
CA MET A 91 2.44 -1.02 -14.03
C MET A 91 3.51 -0.59 -13.04
N GLY A 92 4.67 -0.14 -13.54
CA GLY A 92 5.74 0.37 -12.69
C GLY A 92 5.34 1.70 -12.06
N ILE A 93 5.04 1.71 -10.76
CA ILE A 93 4.69 2.93 -10.02
C ILE A 93 5.89 3.38 -9.17
N GLY A 94 6.32 4.64 -9.29
CA GLY A 94 7.40 5.17 -8.44
C GLY A 94 6.94 5.49 -7.02
N ASN A 95 5.95 6.36 -6.86
CA ASN A 95 5.32 6.70 -5.58
C ASN A 95 3.80 6.48 -5.64
N LEU A 96 3.21 6.00 -4.55
CA LEU A 96 1.78 5.72 -4.47
C LEU A 96 1.15 6.47 -3.29
N GLN A 97 0.05 7.16 -3.58
CA GLN A 97 -0.84 7.75 -2.59
C GLN A 97 -2.29 7.39 -2.95
N VAL A 98 -2.99 6.75 -2.01
CA VAL A 98 -4.43 6.42 -2.11
C VAL A 98 -5.07 6.85 -0.81
N THR A 99 -5.60 8.06 -0.76
CA THR A 99 -6.01 8.71 0.49
C THR A 99 -7.40 9.32 0.41
N ASN A 100 -8.12 9.34 1.52
CA ASN A 100 -9.40 10.05 1.62
C ASN A 100 -10.45 9.64 0.54
N ASN A 101 -10.54 8.36 0.20
CA ASN A 101 -11.59 7.82 -0.68
C ASN A 101 -12.51 6.91 0.18
N PRO A 102 -13.42 7.47 1.00
CA PRO A 102 -14.07 6.75 2.10
C PRO A 102 -14.91 5.53 1.69
N LEU A 103 -15.29 5.40 0.41
CA LEU A 103 -16.02 4.23 -0.12
C LEU A 103 -15.15 3.25 -0.92
N LEU A 104 -13.85 3.53 -1.08
CA LEU A 104 -12.93 2.71 -1.88
C LEU A 104 -12.58 1.44 -1.11
N SER A 105 -13.14 0.30 -1.53
CA SER A 105 -12.88 -1.01 -0.94
C SER A 105 -12.19 -2.00 -1.90
N TYR A 106 -12.11 -1.67 -3.19
CA TYR A 106 -11.44 -2.50 -4.20
C TYR A 106 -10.19 -1.80 -4.73
N CYS A 107 -9.05 -1.99 -4.03
CA CYS A 107 -7.77 -1.36 -4.34
C CYS A 107 -6.57 -2.32 -4.40
N HIS A 108 -6.71 -3.59 -4.01
CA HIS A 108 -5.64 -4.60 -4.02
C HIS A 108 -5.35 -5.15 -5.45
N VAL A 109 -5.38 -4.27 -6.43
CA VAL A 109 -5.21 -4.60 -7.85
C VAL A 109 -3.73 -4.78 -8.18
N GLN A 110 -3.41 -5.51 -9.25
CA GLN A 110 -2.04 -5.95 -9.53
C GLN A 110 -0.97 -4.83 -9.41
N ALA A 111 -1.15 -3.66 -10.03
CA ALA A 111 -0.15 -2.59 -9.98
C ALA A 111 0.04 -2.05 -8.55
N ILE A 112 -1.04 -1.95 -7.79
CA ILE A 112 -1.01 -1.49 -6.40
C ILE A 112 -0.28 -2.52 -5.55
N CYS A 113 -0.55 -3.80 -5.75
CA CYS A 113 0.17 -4.87 -5.05
C CYS A 113 1.66 -4.89 -5.39
N GLU A 114 2.03 -4.86 -6.67
CA GLU A 114 3.43 -4.76 -7.11
C GLU A 114 4.14 -3.57 -6.45
N ARG A 115 3.43 -2.43 -6.27
CA ARG A 115 3.98 -1.24 -5.64
C ARG A 115 4.05 -1.32 -4.11
N VAL A 116 3.04 -1.89 -3.46
CA VAL A 116 2.94 -2.02 -2.00
C VAL A 116 3.99 -3.01 -1.47
N VAL A 117 4.26 -4.09 -2.21
CA VAL A 117 5.24 -5.11 -1.80
C VAL A 117 6.68 -4.79 -2.23
N ALA A 118 6.93 -3.66 -2.89
CA ALA A 118 8.24 -3.29 -3.42
C ALA A 118 9.21 -2.83 -2.31
N PRO A 119 10.27 -3.60 -1.96
CA PRO A 119 11.07 -3.35 -0.77
C PRO A 119 12.06 -2.18 -0.87
N ILE A 120 12.28 -1.66 -2.09
CA ILE A 120 13.29 -0.62 -2.36
C ILE A 120 12.64 0.77 -2.46
N LEU A 121 11.32 0.84 -2.56
CA LEU A 121 10.60 2.09 -2.74
C LEU A 121 10.08 2.63 -1.40
N PRO A 122 9.91 3.97 -1.28
CA PRO A 122 9.29 4.54 -0.09
C PRO A 122 7.91 3.94 0.16
N ASN A 123 7.54 3.79 1.43
CA ASN A 123 6.21 3.31 1.81
C ASN A 123 5.12 4.15 1.11
N PRO A 124 4.09 3.50 0.57
CA PRO A 124 2.94 4.18 0.01
C PRO A 124 2.14 4.89 1.11
N ALA A 125 1.49 6.00 0.77
CA ALA A 125 0.55 6.66 1.67
C ALA A 125 -0.86 6.11 1.40
N ILE A 126 -1.39 5.28 2.31
CA ILE A 126 -2.72 4.68 2.20
C ILE A 126 -3.46 4.90 3.52
N TYR A 127 -4.48 5.77 3.51
CA TYR A 127 -5.32 6.07 4.68
C TYR A 127 -6.62 6.79 4.32
N GLY A 128 -7.67 6.62 5.13
CA GLY A 128 -8.95 7.31 4.92
C GLY A 128 -9.77 6.72 3.78
N ASN A 129 -9.66 5.42 3.56
CA ASN A 129 -10.46 4.69 2.57
C ASN A 129 -11.41 3.69 3.26
N ALA A 130 -12.15 2.88 2.51
CA ALA A 130 -12.98 1.83 3.11
C ALA A 130 -12.13 0.65 3.61
N THR A 131 -12.69 -0.15 4.51
CA THR A 131 -12.06 -1.37 5.03
C THR A 131 -11.57 -2.28 3.91
N GLY A 132 -10.34 -2.78 4.04
CA GLY A 132 -9.60 -3.51 3.01
C GLY A 132 -8.66 -2.59 2.21
N CYS A 133 -8.87 -1.28 2.25
CA CYS A 133 -8.08 -0.27 1.58
C CYS A 133 -7.66 0.88 2.50
N ASP A 134 -7.99 0.82 3.79
CA ASP A 134 -7.85 1.96 4.71
C ASP A 134 -6.43 2.08 5.29
N THR A 135 -5.60 1.05 5.20
CA THR A 135 -4.21 1.16 5.64
C THR A 135 -3.26 0.45 4.69
N GLU A 136 -2.01 0.90 4.67
CA GLU A 136 -0.91 0.19 3.99
C GLU A 136 -0.88 -1.29 4.38
N PHE A 137 -1.14 -1.60 5.66
CA PHE A 137 -1.12 -2.96 6.19
C PHE A 137 -2.27 -3.82 5.64
N GLU A 138 -3.49 -3.31 5.60
CA GLU A 138 -4.64 -4.03 5.03
C GLU A 138 -4.40 -4.41 3.57
N VAL A 139 -3.94 -3.44 2.77
CA VAL A 139 -3.67 -3.65 1.35
C VAL A 139 -2.51 -4.62 1.16
N TYR A 140 -1.45 -4.48 1.96
CA TYR A 140 -0.31 -5.39 1.93
C TYR A 140 -0.73 -6.84 2.20
N ASP A 141 -1.53 -7.07 3.25
CA ASP A 141 -2.02 -8.40 3.62
C ASP A 141 -2.84 -9.00 2.47
N LEU A 142 -3.74 -8.21 1.86
CA LEU A 142 -4.53 -8.66 0.70
C LEU A 142 -3.66 -9.00 -0.51
N CYS A 143 -2.60 -8.22 -0.75
CA CYS A 143 -1.66 -8.44 -1.86
C CYS A 143 -0.76 -9.67 -1.67
N THR A 144 -0.59 -10.13 -0.43
CA THR A 144 0.26 -11.28 -0.11
C THR A 144 -0.49 -12.44 0.49
N LEU A 145 -1.82 -12.36 0.47
CA LEU A 145 -2.76 -13.41 0.75
C LEU A 145 -2.68 -14.47 -0.37
N ASN A 146 -1.58 -15.20 -0.36
CA ASN A 146 -1.49 -16.45 -1.08
C ASN A 146 -2.46 -17.42 -0.38
N THR A 147 -3.50 -17.84 -1.09
CA THR A 147 -4.24 -19.07 -0.75
C THR A 147 -3.36 -20.33 -0.89
N ALA A 148 -2.09 -20.16 -1.25
CA ALA A 148 -1.04 -21.17 -1.21
C ALA A 148 -0.14 -20.94 0.02
N VAL A 149 0.11 -22.00 0.78
CA VAL A 149 1.07 -22.04 1.89
C VAL A 149 2.39 -21.36 1.46
N PRO A 150 2.88 -20.31 2.15
CA PRO A 150 4.10 -19.63 1.71
C PRO A 150 5.33 -20.54 1.82
N ASP A 151 6.14 -20.62 0.77
CA ASP A 151 7.51 -21.15 0.85
C ASP A 151 8.36 -20.18 1.68
N ALA A 152 8.84 -20.68 2.82
CA ALA A 152 9.64 -19.97 3.81
C ALA A 152 11.01 -19.53 3.25
N SER A 153 11.07 -18.36 2.58
CA SER A 153 12.33 -17.80 2.09
C SER A 153 12.51 -16.28 2.23
N SER A 154 11.60 -15.57 2.89
CA SER A 154 11.92 -14.27 3.51
C SER A 154 12.44 -14.53 4.93
N ALA A 155 13.51 -13.83 5.34
CA ALA A 155 14.25 -14.08 6.58
C ALA A 155 13.35 -14.14 7.82
N SER A 156 12.86 -15.34 8.14
CA SER A 156 11.95 -15.58 9.26
C SER A 156 12.77 -15.58 10.54
N ILE A 157 12.59 -14.55 11.38
CA ILE A 157 13.13 -14.60 12.74
C ILE A 157 12.32 -15.57 13.60
N THR A 158 13.01 -16.29 14.47
CA THR A 158 12.40 -17.20 15.45
C THR A 158 12.65 -16.68 16.86
N VAL A 159 11.64 -16.76 17.73
CA VAL A 159 11.75 -16.29 19.12
C VAL A 159 11.60 -17.44 20.10
N PHE A 160 12.43 -17.44 21.15
CA PHE A 160 12.38 -18.43 22.21
C PHE A 160 12.96 -17.90 23.53
N PRO A 161 12.56 -18.45 24.69
CA PRO A 161 11.50 -19.46 24.84
C PRO A 161 10.13 -18.84 24.55
N ASN A 162 9.20 -19.66 24.06
CA ASN A 162 7.78 -19.30 23.99
C ASN A 162 7.00 -20.45 24.63
N PRO A 163 6.38 -20.27 25.82
CA PRO A 163 6.24 -19.04 26.59
C PRO A 163 7.54 -18.48 27.21
N ALA A 164 7.61 -17.16 27.38
CA ALA A 164 8.76 -16.42 27.91
C ALA A 164 8.46 -15.79 29.28
N GLN A 165 9.47 -15.72 30.15
CA GLN A 165 9.41 -14.97 31.41
C GLN A 165 10.02 -13.58 31.22
N ASP A 166 11.33 -13.42 31.34
CA ASP A 166 11.93 -12.07 31.33
C ASP A 166 12.73 -11.77 30.07
N LEU A 167 13.21 -12.82 29.37
CA LEU A 167 14.10 -12.67 28.23
C LEU A 167 13.57 -13.46 27.04
N LEU A 168 13.61 -12.84 25.87
CA LEU A 168 13.45 -13.48 24.57
C LEU A 168 14.78 -13.47 23.83
N ARG A 169 15.13 -14.60 23.26
CA ARG A 169 16.16 -14.72 22.25
C ARG A 169 15.52 -14.78 20.88
N ILE A 170 16.11 -14.03 19.95
CA ILE A 170 15.69 -13.87 18.57
C ILE A 170 16.80 -14.43 17.70
N GLU A 171 16.51 -15.53 17.01
CA GLU A 171 17.39 -16.11 16.00
C GLU A 171 16.99 -15.63 14.60
N GLY A 172 17.96 -15.60 13.69
CA GLY A 172 17.78 -15.06 12.33
C GLY A 172 17.97 -13.53 12.23
N LEU A 173 18.30 -12.84 13.32
CA LEU A 173 18.60 -11.40 13.31
C LEU A 173 20.04 -11.15 12.83
N SER A 174 20.22 -10.29 11.82
CA SER A 174 21.53 -9.77 11.42
C SER A 174 21.70 -8.31 11.88
N GLY A 175 22.79 -8.05 12.60
CA GLY A 175 23.12 -6.71 13.12
C GLY A 175 22.18 -6.22 14.23
N THR A 176 22.30 -4.93 14.55
CA THR A 176 21.40 -4.26 15.49
C THR A 176 20.13 -3.82 14.76
N ARG A 177 18.96 -4.12 15.34
CA ARG A 177 17.65 -3.74 14.76
C ARG A 177 16.78 -3.02 15.79
N ILE A 178 15.82 -2.24 15.33
CA ILE A 178 14.77 -1.69 16.18
C ILE A 178 13.57 -2.63 16.10
N ALA A 179 12.98 -2.95 17.25
CA ALA A 179 11.79 -3.77 17.36
C ALA A 179 10.63 -2.98 17.96
N LEU A 180 9.45 -3.23 17.44
CA LEU A 180 8.17 -2.77 17.96
C LEU A 180 7.43 -3.96 18.56
N LEU A 181 7.05 -3.82 19.83
CA LEU A 181 6.21 -4.76 20.55
C LEU A 181 4.78 -4.25 20.51
N CYS A 182 3.86 -5.08 20.03
CA CYS A 182 2.44 -4.80 20.04
C CYS A 182 1.70 -5.84 20.88
N THR A 183 0.57 -5.44 21.47
CA THR A 183 -0.40 -6.39 22.00
C THR A 183 -1.09 -7.16 20.86
N ALA A 184 -1.82 -8.22 21.21
CA ALA A 184 -2.59 -9.03 20.24
C ALA A 184 -3.66 -8.23 19.47
N ASP A 185 -4.17 -7.13 20.01
CA ASP A 185 -5.09 -6.18 19.35
C ASP A 185 -4.35 -5.10 18.53
N GLY A 186 -3.03 -5.23 18.33
CA GLY A 186 -2.24 -4.39 17.44
C GLY A 186 -1.76 -3.06 18.06
N ARG A 187 -2.05 -2.79 19.34
CA ARG A 187 -1.61 -1.55 19.99
C ARG A 187 -0.12 -1.59 20.29
N PRO A 188 0.66 -0.56 19.94
CA PRO A 188 2.09 -0.50 20.25
C PRO A 188 2.29 -0.32 21.77
N VAL A 189 3.11 -1.20 22.36
CA VAL A 189 3.44 -1.22 23.79
C VAL A 189 4.82 -0.63 24.03
N SER A 190 5.79 -1.01 23.21
CA SER A 190 7.18 -0.58 23.39
C SER A 190 7.96 -0.61 22.08
N ARG A 191 8.91 0.30 21.94
CA ARG A 191 9.89 0.35 20.84
C ARG A 191 11.28 0.27 21.44
N THR A 192 12.08 -0.70 21.01
CA THR A 192 13.36 -1.02 21.65
C THR A 192 14.42 -1.42 20.64
N ARG A 193 15.69 -1.18 20.99
CA ARG A 193 16.84 -1.56 20.19
C ARG A 193 17.32 -2.94 20.60
N ILE A 194 17.40 -3.86 19.65
CA ILE A 194 17.88 -5.22 19.85
C ILE A 194 19.30 -5.32 19.32
N ASP A 195 20.22 -5.64 20.22
CA ASP A 195 21.64 -5.81 19.93
C ASP A 195 22.06 -7.21 20.39
N GLY A 196 22.54 -8.04 19.46
CA GLY A 196 22.92 -9.43 19.75
C GLY A 196 21.75 -10.42 19.92
N GLY A 197 20.54 -10.08 19.46
CA GLY A 197 19.41 -11.02 19.40
C GLY A 197 18.80 -11.37 20.76
N VAL A 198 18.99 -10.55 21.78
CA VAL A 198 18.33 -10.72 23.09
C VAL A 198 17.46 -9.51 23.39
N LEU A 199 16.25 -9.76 23.87
CA LEU A 199 15.26 -8.76 24.21
C LEU A 199 14.74 -8.98 25.64
N ASP A 200 14.82 -7.94 26.47
CA ASP A 200 14.24 -7.93 27.81
C ASP A 200 12.75 -7.53 27.75
N ILE A 201 11.90 -8.42 28.27
CA ILE A 201 10.44 -8.29 28.36
C ILE A 201 9.93 -8.36 29.80
N SER A 202 10.82 -8.25 30.80
CA SER A 202 10.47 -8.28 32.23
C SER A 202 9.42 -7.23 32.62
N GLN A 203 9.37 -6.12 31.88
CA GLN A 203 8.44 -5.01 32.11
C GLN A 203 7.05 -5.24 31.50
N LEU A 204 6.87 -6.29 30.69
CA LEU A 204 5.60 -6.60 30.06
C LEU A 204 4.69 -7.39 31.02
N PRO A 205 3.41 -7.02 31.15
CA PRO A 205 2.41 -7.88 31.79
C PRO A 205 2.28 -9.23 31.07
N ALA A 206 1.83 -10.25 31.79
CA ALA A 206 1.48 -11.54 31.17
C ALA A 206 0.43 -11.34 30.07
N GLY A 207 0.66 -11.96 28.92
CA GLY A 207 -0.18 -11.73 27.73
C GLY A 207 0.45 -12.23 26.43
N MET A 208 -0.30 -12.11 25.35
CA MET A 208 0.17 -12.41 23.99
C MET A 208 0.65 -11.13 23.33
N TYR A 209 1.84 -11.21 22.73
CA TYR A 209 2.50 -10.08 22.09
C TYR A 209 2.98 -10.45 20.69
N ALA A 210 2.98 -9.45 19.83
CA ALA A 210 3.55 -9.47 18.49
C ALA A 210 4.87 -8.70 18.48
N LEU A 211 5.94 -9.35 18.05
CA LEU A 211 7.24 -8.71 17.80
C LEU A 211 7.36 -8.38 16.31
N ARG A 212 7.65 -7.11 16.01
CA ARG A 212 7.90 -6.60 14.65
C ARG A 212 9.26 -5.93 14.58
N LEU A 213 10.02 -6.14 13.50
CA LEU A 213 11.31 -5.48 13.27
C LEU A 213 11.14 -4.31 12.30
N GLU A 214 11.70 -3.16 12.66
CA GLU A 214 11.67 -1.97 11.82
C GLU A 214 12.58 -2.15 10.60
N GLY A 215 12.08 -1.74 9.43
CA GLY A 215 12.78 -1.85 8.15
C GLY A 215 12.87 -3.26 7.57
N GLU A 216 12.40 -4.30 8.26
CA GLU A 216 12.04 -5.54 7.59
C GLU A 216 10.58 -5.40 7.16
N PRO A 217 10.24 -5.90 5.98
CA PRO A 217 8.88 -6.24 5.68
C PRO A 217 8.47 -7.44 6.56
N THR A 218 8.07 -7.18 7.81
CA THR A 218 7.62 -8.24 8.74
C THR A 218 6.16 -8.55 8.45
N TYR A 219 5.98 -9.38 7.43
CA TYR A 219 4.68 -9.74 6.88
C TYR A 219 3.91 -10.80 7.69
N ALA A 220 4.58 -11.40 8.68
CA ALA A 220 3.94 -12.05 9.81
C ALA A 220 4.67 -11.60 11.09
N PRO A 221 3.99 -10.95 12.06
CA PRO A 221 4.61 -10.65 13.33
C PRO A 221 4.98 -11.93 14.05
N THR A 222 6.17 -12.00 14.64
CA THR A 222 6.52 -13.16 15.46
C THR A 222 5.76 -13.08 16.78
N ILE A 223 4.83 -14.00 16.99
CA ILE A 223 3.99 -14.04 18.19
C ILE A 223 4.69 -14.80 19.32
N PHE A 224 4.64 -14.25 20.53
CA PHE A 224 5.08 -14.93 21.75
C PHE A 224 4.12 -14.70 22.90
N VAL A 225 4.16 -15.60 23.90
CA VAL A 225 3.39 -15.50 25.14
C VAL A 225 4.33 -15.12 26.28
N LYS A 226 4.04 -14.01 26.97
CA LYS A 226 4.66 -13.62 28.25
C LYS A 226 3.89 -14.26 29.39
N GLN A 227 4.61 -14.92 30.30
CA GLN A 227 4.09 -15.45 31.57
C GLN A 227 4.69 -14.74 32.77
#